data_AF-A0A918FPM1-F1
#
_entry.id   AF-A0A918FPM1-F1
#
_cell.length_a   1.000
_cell.length_b   1.000
_cell.length_c   1.000
_cell.angle_alpha   90.00
_cell.angle_beta   90.00
_cell.angle_gamma   90.00
#
_symmetry.space_group_name_H-M   'P 1'
#
loop_
_entity.id
_entity.type
_entity.pdbx_description
1 polymer ?
#
loop_
_entity_poly.entity_id
_entity_poly.type
_entity_poly.pdbx_seq_one_letter_code
_entity_poly.pdbx_strand_id
1 'polypeptide(L)'
;MADVTQSIPVELAGFTTFFQDLEECVVSLDRVLSRIAAGEDPRILLEYVVEYGLPTRLARAREFVGDSLEKVIGAEALEGIAEQVDGCRDRK
;
A
#
# COMPACT_ATOMS: atom_id res chain seq x y z
N MET A 1 -24.10 10.07 18.60
CA MET A 1 -23.03 9.06 18.50
C MET A 1 -21.74 9.82 18.66
N ALA A 2 -21.01 9.58 19.76
CA ALA A 2 -19.69 10.20 19.92
C ALA A 2 -18.82 9.69 18.77
N ASP A 3 -18.27 10.61 17.98
CA ASP A 3 -17.21 10.32 17.03
C ASP A 3 -16.00 9.90 17.87
N VAL A 4 -15.85 8.59 18.09
CA VAL A 4 -14.72 8.05 18.84
C VAL A 4 -13.54 8.13 17.89
N THR A 5 -12.83 9.24 17.93
CA THR A 5 -11.53 9.36 17.27
C THR A 5 -10.57 8.38 17.95
N GLN A 6 -10.47 7.16 17.42
CA GLN A 6 -9.48 6.19 17.85
C GLN A 6 -8.12 6.60 17.27
N SER A 7 -7.08 6.54 18.11
CA SER A 7 -5.71 6.84 17.69
C SER A 7 -4.83 5.63 17.96
N ILE A 8 -3.88 5.40 17.06
CA ILE A 8 -2.95 4.28 17.13
C ILE A 8 -1.56 4.86 17.34
N PRO A 9 -0.88 4.54 18.46
CA PRO A 9 0.52 4.90 18.62
C PRO A 9 1.35 4.08 17.64
N VAL A 10 2.05 4.77 16.74
CA VAL A 10 2.96 4.16 15.76
C VAL A 10 4.37 4.71 15.95
N GLU A 11 5.37 3.90 15.63
CA GLU A 11 6.75 4.37 15.60
C GLU A 11 6.91 5.40 14.48
N LEU A 12 7.29 6.63 14.83
CA LEU A 12 7.43 7.73 13.88
C LEU A 12 8.42 7.39 12.74
N ALA A 13 9.49 6.66 13.05
CA ALA A 13 10.45 6.21 12.05
C ALA A 13 9.80 5.28 11.02
N GLY A 14 9.08 4.24 11.49
CA GLY A 14 8.34 3.32 10.61
C GLY A 14 7.27 4.03 9.78
N PHE A 15 6.52 4.95 10.39
CA PHE A 15 5.50 5.74 9.69
C PHE A 15 6.11 6.68 8.63
N THR A 16 7.28 7.24 8.92
CA THR A 16 8.02 8.09 7.97
C THR A 16 8.53 7.29 6.78
N THR A 17 9.14 6.12 7.02
CA THR A 17 9.58 5.22 5.95
C THR A 17 8.42 4.74 5.10
N PHE A 18 7.30 4.36 5.73
CA PHE A 18 6.06 4.02 5.04
C PHE A 18 5.57 5.15 4.13
N PHE A 19 5.54 6.39 4.64
CA PHE A 19 5.10 7.54 3.86
C PHE A 19 6.04 7.84 2.68
N GLN A 20 7.36 7.72 2.89
CA GLN A 20 8.36 7.86 1.82
C GLN A 20 8.17 6.80 0.73
N ASP A 21 7.97 5.53 1.11
CA ASP A 21 7.71 4.44 0.18
C ASP A 21 6.43 4.67 -0.62
N LEU A 22 5.37 5.17 0.03
CA LEU A 22 4.12 5.51 -0.65
C LEU A 22 4.27 6.68 -1.63
N GLU A 23 4.87 7.79 -1.21
CA GLU A 23 5.10 8.96 -2.05
C GLU A 23 5.93 8.58 -3.28
N GLU A 24 7.03 7.88 -3.08
CA GLU A 24 7.88 7.44 -4.17
C GLU A 24 7.15 6.50 -5.13
N CYS A 25 6.31 5.60 -4.59
CA CYS A 25 5.45 4.73 -5.38
C CYS A 25 4.46 5.52 -6.25
N VAL A 26 3.70 6.44 -5.65
CA VAL A 26 2.65 7.20 -6.32
C VAL A 26 3.23 8.13 -7.38
N VAL A 27 4.27 8.91 -7.03
CA VAL A 27 4.91 9.85 -7.94
C VAL A 27 5.56 9.13 -9.12
N SER A 28 6.26 8.02 -8.86
CA SER A 28 6.91 7.27 -9.92
C SER A 28 5.90 6.57 -10.83
N LEU A 29 4.80 6.04 -10.27
CA LEU A 29 3.73 5.44 -11.06
C LEU A 29 3.05 6.48 -11.95
N ASP A 30 2.72 7.66 -11.41
CA ASP A 30 2.14 8.76 -12.20
C ASP A 30 3.05 9.16 -13.37
N ARG A 31 4.34 9.30 -13.10
CA ARG A 31 5.34 9.62 -14.13
C ARG A 31 5.44 8.52 -15.19
N VAL A 32 5.46 7.26 -14.80
CA VAL A 32 5.54 6.11 -15.72
C VAL A 32 4.29 6.03 -16.57
N LEU A 33 3.11 6.14 -15.98
CA LEU A 33 1.84 6.10 -16.69
C LEU A 33 1.68 7.29 -17.65
N SER A 34 2.15 8.48 -17.24
CA SER A 34 2.18 9.67 -18.11
C SER A 34 3.06 9.46 -19.35
N ARG A 35 4.23 8.81 -19.20
CA ARG A 35 5.11 8.45 -20.32
C ARG A 35 4.45 7.44 -21.27
N ILE A 36 3.78 6.43 -20.72
CA ILE A 36 3.01 5.46 -21.51
C ILE A 36 1.88 6.15 -22.28
N ALA A 37 1.14 7.07 -21.64
CA ALA A 37 0.11 7.87 -22.28
C ALA A 37 0.67 8.76 -23.42
N ALA A 38 1.92 9.18 -23.31
CA ALA A 38 2.65 9.92 -24.35
C ALA A 38 3.22 9.03 -25.48
N GLY A 39 3.01 7.71 -25.42
CA GLY A 39 3.38 6.77 -26.48
C GLY A 39 4.67 5.98 -26.23
N GLU A 40 5.23 6.04 -25.02
CA GLU A 40 6.33 5.15 -24.65
C GLU A 40 5.89 3.68 -24.51
N ASP A 41 6.85 2.78 -24.64
CA ASP A 41 6.62 1.34 -24.53
C ASP A 41 6.10 0.96 -23.13
N PRO A 42 4.92 0.31 -23.01
CA PRO A 42 4.37 -0.12 -21.72
C PRO A 42 5.27 -1.00 -20.88
N ARG A 43 6.30 -1.65 -21.46
CA ARG A 43 7.27 -2.46 -20.73
C ARG A 43 8.02 -1.68 -19.65
N ILE A 44 8.13 -0.35 -19.77
CA ILE A 44 8.74 0.51 -18.73
C ILE A 44 8.01 0.42 -17.39
N LEU A 45 6.72 0.04 -17.37
CA LEU A 45 5.99 -0.21 -16.13
C LEU A 45 6.48 -1.48 -15.44
N LEU A 46 6.76 -2.54 -16.21
CA LEU A 46 7.27 -3.79 -15.65
C LEU A 46 8.68 -3.58 -15.10
N GLU A 47 9.53 -2.85 -15.83
CA GLU A 47 10.86 -2.45 -15.37
C GLU A 47 10.75 -1.68 -14.04
N TYR A 48 9.86 -0.68 -13.97
CA TYR A 48 9.61 0.03 -12.72
C TYR A 48 9.14 -0.89 -11.58
N VAL A 49 8.17 -1.77 -11.81
CA VAL A 49 7.67 -2.67 -10.76
C VAL A 49 8.76 -3.62 -10.24
N VAL A 50 9.59 -4.16 -11.14
CA VAL A 50 10.58 -5.19 -10.81
C VAL A 50 11.89 -4.58 -10.29
N GLU A 51 12.49 -3.65 -11.03
CA GLU A 51 13.79 -3.07 -10.68
C GLU A 51 13.70 -2.23 -9.40
N TYR A 52 12.56 -1.58 -9.19
CA TYR A 52 12.33 -0.74 -8.03
C TYR A 52 11.82 -1.51 -6.80
N GLY A 53 11.67 -2.84 -6.93
CA GLY A 53 11.27 -3.71 -5.83
C GLY A 53 9.90 -3.34 -5.23
N LEU A 54 9.01 -2.80 -6.06
CA LEU A 54 7.73 -2.24 -5.60
C LEU A 54 6.90 -3.25 -4.77
N PRO A 55 6.79 -4.54 -5.16
CA PRO A 55 6.06 -5.53 -4.35
C PRO A 55 6.64 -5.69 -2.94
N THR A 56 7.97 -5.69 -2.79
CA THR A 56 8.62 -5.83 -1.48
C THR A 56 8.36 -4.61 -0.60
N ARG A 57 8.39 -3.41 -1.16
CA ARG A 57 8.11 -2.17 -0.42
C ARG A 57 6.65 -2.11 0.02
N LEU A 58 5.72 -2.44 -0.87
CA LEU A 58 4.29 -2.53 -0.54
C LEU A 58 3.99 -3.62 0.49
N ALA A 59 4.70 -4.75 0.46
CA ALA A 59 4.56 -5.80 1.47
C ALA A 59 4.98 -5.30 2.87
N ARG A 60 6.12 -4.61 2.98
CA ARG A 60 6.58 -4.00 4.24
C ARG A 60 5.62 -2.93 4.75
N ALA A 61 5.14 -2.08 3.85
CA ALA A 61 4.13 -1.07 4.15
C ALA A 61 2.84 -1.71 4.70
N ARG A 62 2.37 -2.78 4.04
CA ARG A 62 1.20 -3.55 4.46
C ARG A 62 1.41 -4.20 5.83
N GLU A 63 2.57 -4.79 6.09
CA GLU A 63 2.92 -5.39 7.37
C GLU A 63 2.89 -4.34 8.49
N PHE A 64 3.58 -3.22 8.31
CA PHE A 64 3.61 -2.13 9.31
C PHE A 64 2.21 -1.58 9.64
N VAL A 65 1.39 -1.34 8.61
CA VAL A 65 0.01 -0.86 8.78
C VAL A 65 -0.88 -1.95 9.42
N GLY A 66 -0.74 -3.19 8.97
CA GLY A 66 -1.47 -4.35 9.49
C GLY A 66 -1.21 -4.56 10.98
N ASP A 67 0.05 -4.65 11.38
CA ASP A 67 0.48 -4.79 12.77
C ASP A 67 -0.02 -3.64 13.66
N SER A 68 -0.08 -2.43 13.10
CA SER A 68 -0.58 -1.25 13.81
C SER A 68 -2.09 -1.30 13.97
N LEU A 69 -2.83 -1.70 12.93
CA LEU A 69 -4.28 -1.82 12.95
C LEU A 69 -4.74 -2.98 13.85
N GLU A 70 -4.07 -4.13 13.80
CA GLU A 70 -4.40 -5.32 14.60
C GLU A 70 -4.49 -5.00 16.08
N LYS A 71 -3.60 -4.13 16.58
CA LYS A 71 -3.57 -3.69 17.99
C LYS A 71 -4.84 -2.96 18.42
N VAL A 72 -5.64 -2.45 17.49
CA VAL A 72 -6.85 -1.68 17.76
C VAL A 72 -8.12 -2.42 17.40
N ILE A 73 -8.16 -3.04 16.22
CA ILE A 73 -9.38 -3.72 15.73
C ILE A 73 -9.36 -5.24 15.99
N GLY A 74 -8.23 -5.80 16.38
CA GLY A 74 -8.03 -7.24 16.57
C GLY A 74 -7.74 -7.99 15.26
N ALA A 75 -7.13 -9.17 15.41
CA ALA A 75 -6.73 -10.03 14.28
C ALA A 75 -7.93 -10.47 13.41
N GLU A 76 -9.06 -10.81 14.03
CA GLU A 76 -10.26 -11.28 13.31
C GLU A 76 -10.86 -10.19 12.41
N ALA A 77 -10.90 -8.93 12.89
CA ALA A 77 -11.36 -7.81 12.07
C ALA A 77 -10.37 -7.48 10.94
N LEU A 78 -9.06 -7.60 11.21
CA LEU A 78 -8.03 -7.39 10.19
C LEU A 78 -8.07 -8.48 9.10
N GLU A 79 -8.28 -9.74 9.47
CA GLU A 79 -8.47 -10.87 8.55
C GLU A 79 -9.72 -10.64 7.69
N GLY A 80 -10.83 -10.20 8.29
CA GLY A 80 -12.04 -9.84 7.54
C GLY A 80 -11.83 -8.72 6.51
N ILE A 81 -10.88 -7.81 6.70
CA ILE A 81 -10.49 -6.82 5.67
C ILE A 81 -9.74 -7.50 4.53
N ALA A 82 -8.82 -8.41 4.84
CA ALA A 82 -8.05 -9.15 3.83
C ALA A 82 -8.95 -10.05 2.97
N GLU A 83 -9.88 -10.77 3.58
CA GLU A 83 -10.85 -11.64 2.89
C GLU A 83 -11.74 -10.87 1.90
N GLN A 84 -12.16 -9.65 2.25
CA GLN A 84 -12.94 -8.79 1.35
C GLN A 84 -12.16 -8.39 0.10
N VAL A 85 -10.84 -8.24 0.20
CA VAL A 85 -9.97 -7.93 -0.94
C VAL A 85 -9.81 -9.16 -1.84
N ASP A 86 -9.63 -10.36 -1.28
CA ASP A 86 -9.56 -11.60 -2.07
C ASP A 86 -10.89 -11.90 -2.76
N GLY A 87 -12.03 -11.66 -2.11
CA GLY A 87 -13.36 -11.77 -2.74
C GLY A 87 -13.57 -10.78 -3.91
N CYS A 88 -12.82 -9.68 -3.97
CA CYS A 88 -12.81 -8.81 -5.14
C CYS A 88 -12.00 -9.39 -6.32
N ARG A 89 -11.04 -10.27 -6.05
CA ARG A 89 -10.20 -10.93 -7.07
C ARG A 89 -10.97 -11.97 -7.87
N ASP A 90 -11.99 -12.58 -7.25
CA ASP A 90 -12.93 -13.52 -7.86
C ASP A 90 -14.08 -12.85 -8.62
N ARG A 91 -14.18 -11.51 -8.59
CA ARG A 91 -15.01 -10.75 -9.53
C ARG A 91 -14.29 -10.63 -10.88
N LYS A 92 -14.20 -11.73 -11.60
CA LYS A 92 -13.87 -11.77 -13.03
C LYS A 92 -15.03 -12.31 -13.84
#